data_AF-A0A1H8PRJ8-F1
#
_entry.id   AF-A0A1H8PRJ8-F1
#
_cell.length_a   1.000
_cell.length_b   1.000
_cell.length_c   1.000
_cell.angle_alpha   90.00
_cell.angle_beta   90.00
_cell.angle_gamma   90.00
#
_symmetry.space_group_name_H-M   'P 1'
#
loop_
_entity.id
_entity.type
_entity.pdbx_description
1 polymer ?
#
loop_
_entity_poly.entity_id
_entity_poly.type
_entity_poly.pdbx_seq_one_letter_code
_entity_poly.pdbx_strand_id
1 'polypeptide(L)' 'MTTSTQWQRTLDAVVELAEEIARLAPDCADRAVQIVRLIRAVDPPDRELEGDALAVDDVLDGPDVGPLRRSRPADLA' A
#
# COMPACT_ATOMS: atom_id res chain seq x y z
N MET A 1 6.39 6.75 2.73
CA MET A 1 5.31 5.87 2.24
C MET A 1 4.99 4.88 3.33
N THR A 2 3.84 5.02 3.99
CA THR A 2 3.35 4.00 4.93
C THR A 2 2.62 2.93 4.13
N THR A 3 3.11 1.70 4.16
CA THR A 3 2.44 0.58 3.48
C THR A 3 1.09 0.29 4.15
N SER A 4 0.12 -0.25 3.41
CA SER A 4 -1.23 -0.55 3.93
C SER A 4 -1.20 -1.41 5.22
N THR A 5 -0.20 -2.30 5.36
CA THR A 5 0.01 -3.12 6.57
C THR A 5 0.55 -2.31 7.75
N GLN A 6 1.47 -1.36 7.50
CA GLN A 6 1.97 -0.47 8.53
C GLN A 6 0.89 0.48 9.04
N TRP A 7 0.02 0.95 8.12
CA TRP A 7 -1.17 1.73 8.47
C TRP A 7 -2.09 0.98 9.43
N GLN A 8 -2.49 -0.25 9.08
CA GLN A 8 -3.40 -1.03 9.93
C GLN A 8 -2.82 -1.27 11.32
N ARG A 9 -1.54 -1.66 11.41
CA ARG A 9 -0.86 -1.83 12.70
C ARG A 9 -0.83 -0.53 13.53
N THR A 10 -0.73 0.61 12.86
CA THR A 10 -0.73 1.92 13.52
C THR A 10 -2.13 2.21 14.06
N LEU A 11 -3.19 1.96 13.29
CA LEU A 11 -4.57 2.11 13.78
C LEU A 11 -4.83 1.23 14.99
N ASP A 12 -4.44 -0.05 14.92
CA ASP A 12 -4.63 -1.02 16.01
C ASP A 12 -3.92 -0.56 17.28
N ALA A 13 -2.67 -0.09 17.17
CA ALA A 13 -1.90 0.43 18.30
C ALA A 13 -2.56 1.67 18.93
N VAL A 14 -3.13 2.58 18.14
CA VAL A 14 -3.79 3.77 18.71
C VAL A 14 -5.11 3.39 19.39
N VAL A 15 -5.84 2.41 18.86
CA VAL A 15 -7.06 1.88 19.53
C VAL A 15 -6.69 1.28 20.89
N GLU A 16 -5.65 0.45 20.94
CA GLU A 16 -5.17 -0.15 22.20
C GLU A 16 -4.81 0.91 23.24
N LEU A 17 -4.06 1.95 22.83
CA LEU A 17 -3.71 3.06 23.71
C LEU A 17 -4.94 3.84 24.21
N ALA A 18 -5.94 4.06 23.35
CA ALA A 18 -7.16 4.74 23.75
C ALA A 18 -7.95 3.92 24.79
N GLU A 19 -8.04 2.60 24.61
CA GLU A 19 -8.68 1.70 25.57
C GLU A 19 -7.93 1.63 26.90
N GLU A 20 -6.60 1.64 26.87
CA GLU A 20 -5.76 1.70 28.07
C GLU A 20 -5.98 3.02 28.83
N ILE A 21 -6.03 4.16 28.13
CA ILE A 21 -6.35 5.46 28.73
C ILE A 21 -7.72 5.44 29.40
N ALA A 22 -8.75 4.89 28.74
CA ALA A 22 -10.09 4.79 29.31
C ALA A 22 -10.12 3.94 30.59
N ARG A 23 -9.26 2.91 30.68
CA ARG A 23 -9.14 2.04 31.85
C ARG A 23 -8.39 2.69 33.01
N LEU A 24 -7.31 3.42 32.71
CA LEU A 24 -6.48 4.09 33.71
C LEU A 24 -7.10 5.39 34.22
N ALA A 25 -7.83 6.10 33.36
CA ALA A 25 -8.49 7.37 33.65
C ALA A 25 -9.95 7.34 33.17
N PRO A 26 -10.89 6.89 34.03
CA PRO A 26 -12.31 6.79 33.67
C PRO A 26 -12.93 8.12 33.22
N ASP A 27 -12.46 9.23 33.78
CA ASP A 27 -12.89 10.60 33.41
C ASP A 27 -12.56 10.96 31.95
N CYS A 28 -11.63 10.22 31.33
CA CYS A 28 -11.22 10.37 29.94
C CYS A 28 -11.89 9.36 29.00
N ALA A 29 -12.74 8.44 29.50
CA ALA A 29 -13.33 7.37 28.69
C ALA A 29 -14.11 7.89 27.48
N ASP A 30 -14.90 8.95 27.64
CA ASP A 30 -15.64 9.56 26.53
C ASP A 30 -14.70 10.11 25.44
N ARG A 31 -13.58 10.71 25.85
CA ARG A 31 -12.56 11.24 24.92
C ARG A 31 -11.82 10.09 24.23
N ALA A 32 -11.51 9.01 24.93
CA ALA A 32 -10.92 7.81 24.34
C ALA A 32 -11.82 7.20 23.25
N VAL A 33 -13.13 7.12 23.51
CA VAL A 33 -14.12 6.67 22.51
C VAL A 33 -14.17 7.61 21.31
N GLN A 34 -14.07 8.93 21.52
CA GLN A 34 -14.00 9.89 20.42
C GLN A 34 -12.75 9.70 19.55
N ILE A 35 -11.58 9.44 20.17
CA ILE A 35 -10.34 9.15 19.46
C ILE A 35 -10.49 7.92 18.56
N VAL A 36 -11.05 6.83 19.08
CA VAL A 36 -11.30 5.59 18.30
C VAL A 36 -12.23 5.88 17.11
N ARG A 37 -13.28 6.67 17.31
CA ARG A 37 -14.21 7.05 16.23
C ARG A 37 -13.54 7.88 15.15
N LEU A 38 -12.74 8.87 15.54
CA LEU A 38 -12.02 9.75 14.61
C LEU A 38 -11.07 8.92 13.76
N ILE A 39 -10.29 8.04 14.37
CA ILE A 39 -9.29 7.21 13.70
C ILE A 39 -9.91 6.24 12.71
N ARG A 40 -11.06 5.63 13.06
CA ARG A 40 -11.81 4.76 12.13
C ARG A 40 -12.44 5.50 10.97
N ALA A 41 -12.60 6.82 11.08
CA ALA A 41 -13.10 7.66 10.00
C ALA A 41 -11.97 8.19 9.10
N VAL A 42 -10.70 7.93 9.43
CA VAL A 42 -9.57 8.30 8.57
C VAL A 42 -9.38 7.24 7.49
N ASP A 43 -9.46 7.65 6.23
CA ASP A 43 -9.20 6.78 5.09
C ASP A 43 -7.74 6.30 5.11
N PRO A 44 -7.48 5.04 4.70
CA PRO A 44 -6.12 4.56 4.54
C PRO A 44 -5.37 5.42 3.52
N PRO A 45 -4.03 5.57 3.67
CA PRO A 45 -3.22 6.29 2.70
C PRO A 45 -3.45 5.67 1.33
N ASP A 46 -3.61 6.53 0.32
CA ASP A 46 -3.95 6.14 -1.05
C ASP A 46 -3.17 4.90 -1.44
N ARG A 47 -3.91 3.83 -1.73
CA ARG A 47 -3.38 2.64 -2.38
C ARG A 47 -3.06 3.03 -3.81
N GLU A 48 -2.06 3.88 -4.01
CA GLU A 48 -1.55 4.15 -5.34
C GLU A 48 -1.03 2.83 -5.91
N LEU A 49 -1.85 2.22 -6.78
CA LEU A 49 -1.41 1.59 -8.01
C LEU A 49 -0.36 0.47 -7.89
N GLU A 50 -0.49 -0.46 -6.94
CA GLU A 50 0.23 -1.76 -7.01
C GLU A 50 -0.55 -2.84 -7.80
N GLY A 51 -1.61 -2.47 -8.52
CA GLY A 51 -2.58 -3.41 -9.10
C GLY A 51 -2.65 -3.56 -10.62
N ASP A 52 -1.99 -2.74 -11.45
CA ASP A 52 -2.21 -2.78 -12.91
C ASP A 52 -0.96 -2.55 -13.78
N ALA A 53 0.21 -2.95 -13.28
CA ALA A 53 1.47 -2.92 -14.07
C ALA A 53 2.20 -4.27 -14.14
N LEU A 54 1.56 -5.37 -13.73
CA LEU A 54 2.01 -6.71 -14.06
C LEU A 54 1.04 -7.32 -15.06
N ALA A 55 1.31 -6.92 -16.30
CA ALA A 55 0.69 -7.38 -17.52
C ALA A 55 0.72 -8.90 -17.68
N VAL A 56 -0.13 -9.31 -18.62
CA VAL A 56 -0.11 -10.51 -19.46
C VAL A 56 -0.47 -11.85 -18.82
N ASP A 57 -1.77 -12.14 -18.93
CA ASP A 57 -2.25 -13.39 -19.50
C ASP A 57 -1.39 -13.79 -20.71
N ASP A 58 -0.61 -14.86 -20.59
CA ASP A 58 -0.22 -15.65 -21.77
C ASP A 58 0.07 -17.10 -21.38
N VAL A 59 -1.00 -17.88 -21.33
CA VAL A 59 -0.95 -19.34 -21.42
C VAL A 59 -1.12 -19.69 -22.90
N LEU A 60 0.00 -20.01 -23.59
CA LEU A 60 0.18 -21.07 -24.60
C LEU A 60 1.06 -20.68 -25.82
N ASP A 61 2.12 -21.49 -25.98
CA ASP A 61 2.59 -22.12 -27.22
C ASP A 61 3.80 -21.53 -28.00
N GLY A 62 4.86 -22.35 -28.09
CA GLY A 62 5.76 -22.44 -29.26
C GLY A 62 6.95 -21.47 -29.39
N PRO A 63 8.17 -21.95 -29.72
CA PRO A 63 9.33 -21.11 -30.02
C PRO A 63 9.39 -20.72 -31.50
N ASP A 64 9.62 -19.44 -31.84
CA ASP A 64 10.11 -19.10 -33.18
C ASP A 64 11.06 -17.89 -33.20
N VAL A 65 12.13 -18.04 -33.97
CA VAL A 65 13.33 -17.21 -34.01
C VAL A 65 13.22 -16.23 -35.19
N GLY A 66 13.27 -14.92 -34.95
CA GLY A 66 13.31 -13.87 -35.99
C GLY A 66 14.64 -13.11 -36.02
N PRO A 67 15.17 -12.71 -37.20
CA PRO A 67 16.59 -12.40 -37.36
C PRO A 67 17.02 -11.05 -36.76
N LEU A 68 18.10 -11.08 -35.98
CA LEU A 68 18.84 -9.92 -35.48
C LEU A 68 19.37 -9.06 -36.64
N ARG A 69 18.64 -8.01 -37.02
CA ARG A 69 19.14 -6.95 -37.89
C ARG A 69 20.12 -6.08 -37.09
N ARG A 70 21.42 -6.35 -37.23
CA ARG A 70 22.50 -5.44 -36.82
C ARG A 70 22.43 -4.16 -37.67
N SER A 71 21.98 -3.06 -37.06
CA SER A 71 22.17 -1.72 -37.63
C SER A 71 23.49 -1.15 -37.13
N ARG A 72 24.48 -1.14 -38.02
CA ARG A 72 25.77 -0.45 -37.88
C ARG A 72 25.54 1.07 -37.98
N PRO A 73 25.91 1.91 -37.00
CA PRO A 73 26.09 3.32 -37.30
C PRO A 73 27.35 3.44 -38.16
N ALA A 74 27.15 3.95 -39.37
CA ALA A 74 28.20 4.29 -40.30
C ALA A 74 28.98 5.49 -39.76
N ASP A 75 30.30 5.36 -39.82
CA ASP A 75 31.29 6.41 -39.73
C ASP A 75 31.12 7.38 -40.93
N LEU A 76 30.94 8.67 -40.64
CA LEU A 76 31.04 9.86 -41.54
C LEU A 76 30.54 11.07 -40.70
N ALA A 77 31.26 12.17 -40.49
CA ALA A 77 32.44 12.75 -41.11
C ALA A 77 33.22 13.62 -40.10
#